data_AF-A0A318JY62-F1
#
_entry.id   AF-A0A318JY62-F1
#
_cell.length_a   1.000
_cell.length_b   1.000
_cell.length_c   1.000
_cell.angle_alpha   90.00
_cell.angle_beta   90.00
_cell.angle_gamma   90.00
#
_symmetry.space_group_name_H-M   'P 1'
#
loop_
_entity.id
_entity.type
_entity.pdbx_description
1 polymer ?
#
loop_
_entity_poly.entity_id
_entity_poly.type
_entity_poly.pdbx_seq_one_letter_code
_entity_poly.pdbx_strand_id
1 'polypeptide(L)'
;MSGAIGFTVKWPVLGRHERAAAWLGVWSDLGRAPRTLDAYARGLSEYLLMCEREQVDPVTANRAHIAMFVRELTSRPHHRGANVVSIDSGAGLANATIQQRLVPVRLLYDYLTEEGVRESNPVGRGRYTPGHRGGSGSSRGLVPRMAVIADLPVMVIG
;
A
#
# COMPACT_ATOMS: atom_id res chain seq x y z
N MET A 1 16.82 -5.56 10.29
CA MET A 1 16.51 -4.45 11.26
C MET A 1 16.89 -3.04 10.77
N SER A 2 17.94 -2.82 9.97
CA SER A 2 18.31 -1.45 9.53
C SER A 2 17.34 -0.77 8.55
N GLY A 3 16.57 -1.53 7.76
CA GLY A 3 15.66 -0.96 6.76
C GLY A 3 14.48 -0.18 7.35
N ALA A 4 13.85 -0.70 8.42
CA ALA A 4 12.69 -0.07 9.05
C ALA A 4 13.00 1.30 9.65
N ILE A 5 14.18 1.45 10.25
CA ILE A 5 14.63 2.70 10.90
C ILE A 5 14.81 3.82 9.85
N GLY A 6 15.29 3.51 8.65
CA GLY A 6 15.43 4.50 7.58
C GLY A 6 14.10 5.11 7.14
N PHE A 7 13.03 4.31 7.11
CA PHE A 7 11.71 4.79 6.72
C PHE A 7 11.07 5.70 7.78
N THR A 8 11.23 5.40 9.06
CA THR A 8 10.63 6.19 10.14
C THR A 8 11.28 7.57 10.30
N VAL A 9 12.56 7.71 9.95
CA VAL A 9 13.23 9.03 9.90
C VAL A 9 12.65 9.90 8.78
N LYS A 10 12.50 9.35 7.57
CA LYS A 10 11.95 10.08 6.42
C LYS A 10 10.45 10.31 6.53
N TRP A 11 9.74 9.38 7.16
CA TRP A 11 8.29 9.38 7.33
C TRP A 11 7.92 9.07 8.78
N PRO A 12 7.91 10.09 9.68
CA PRO A 12 7.73 9.89 11.12
C PRO A 12 6.44 9.16 11.52
N VAL A 13 5.38 9.28 10.71
CA VAL A 13 4.12 8.56 10.94
C VAL A 13 4.31 7.04 10.95
N LEU A 14 5.23 6.50 10.15
CA LEU A 14 5.49 5.05 10.15
C LEU A 14 6.03 4.57 11.50
N GLY A 15 6.75 5.43 12.25
CA GLY A 15 7.26 5.10 13.58
C GLY A 15 6.17 5.02 14.66
N ARG A 16 4.98 5.56 14.40
CA ARG A 16 3.82 5.48 15.31
C ARG A 16 2.90 4.31 15.00
N HIS A 17 3.09 3.67 13.84
CA HIS A 17 2.26 2.56 13.35
C HIS A 17 3.15 1.33 13.11
N GLU A 18 3.43 0.61 14.19
CA GLU A 18 4.40 -0.51 14.21
C GLU A 18 4.18 -1.54 13.10
N ARG A 19 2.91 -1.89 12.81
CA ARG A 19 2.57 -2.88 11.76
C ARG A 19 2.96 -2.41 10.36
N ALA A 20 2.83 -1.12 10.07
CA ALA A 20 3.23 -0.55 8.79
C ALA A 20 4.77 -0.51 8.64
N ALA A 21 5.47 -0.15 9.73
CA ALA A 21 6.94 -0.19 9.76
C ALA A 21 7.48 -1.62 9.65
N ALA A 22 6.88 -2.58 10.34
CA ALA A 22 7.22 -4.01 10.28
C ALA A 22 7.05 -4.54 8.86
N TRP A 23 5.90 -4.27 8.23
CA TRP A 23 5.64 -4.68 6.85
C TRP A 23 6.66 -4.11 5.85
N LEU A 24 7.00 -2.82 5.95
CA LEU A 24 8.06 -2.23 5.12
C LEU A 24 9.44 -2.84 5.41
N GLY A 25 9.71 -3.19 6.67
CA GLY A 25 10.91 -3.92 7.07
C GLY A 25 11.01 -5.28 6.37
N VAL A 26 9.92 -6.07 6.36
CA VAL A 26 9.87 -7.36 5.65
C VAL A 26 10.19 -7.18 4.17
N TRP A 27 9.55 -6.24 3.47
CA TRP A 27 9.84 -6.01 2.06
C TRP A 27 11.26 -5.50 1.80
N SER A 28 11.82 -4.74 2.72
CA SER A 28 13.23 -4.31 2.66
C SER A 28 14.17 -5.50 2.79
N ASP A 29 13.94 -6.37 3.78
CA ASP A 29 14.78 -7.55 4.02
C ASP A 29 14.66 -8.58 2.88
N LEU A 30 13.52 -8.62 2.19
CA LEU A 30 13.31 -9.38 0.94
C LEU A 30 13.99 -8.76 -0.30
N GLY A 31 14.74 -7.67 -0.15
CA GLY A 31 15.50 -7.05 -1.25
C GLY A 31 14.65 -6.28 -2.26
N ARG A 32 13.45 -5.82 -1.87
CA ARG A 32 12.61 -4.99 -2.75
C ARG A 32 13.37 -3.72 -3.16
N ALA A 33 13.24 -3.33 -4.43
CA ALA A 33 13.91 -2.15 -4.96
C ALA A 33 13.64 -0.89 -4.10
N PRO A 34 14.67 -0.10 -3.75
CA PRO A 34 14.53 1.07 -2.87
C PRO A 34 13.47 2.07 -3.34
N ARG A 35 13.38 2.29 -4.66
CA ARG A 35 12.38 3.18 -5.27
C ARG A 35 10.95 2.70 -5.04
N THR A 36 10.74 1.38 -5.04
CA THR A 36 9.43 0.80 -4.76
C THR A 36 9.08 0.91 -3.28
N LEU A 37 10.06 0.69 -2.39
CA LEU A 37 9.88 0.88 -0.95
C LEU A 37 9.56 2.34 -0.62
N ASP A 38 10.22 3.30 -1.26
CA ASP A 38 9.92 4.73 -1.12
C ASP A 38 8.49 5.08 -1.57
N ALA A 39 8.04 4.50 -2.68
CA ALA A 39 6.67 4.67 -3.15
C ALA A 39 5.65 4.05 -2.18
N TYR A 40 5.98 2.89 -1.60
CA TYR A 40 5.15 2.23 -0.60
C TYR A 40 5.05 3.04 0.68
N ALA A 41 6.20 3.45 1.23
CA ALA A 41 6.30 4.30 2.40
C ALA A 41 5.51 5.60 2.21
N ARG A 42 5.60 6.23 1.04
CA ARG A 42 4.82 7.44 0.74
C ARG A 42 3.32 7.19 0.75
N GLY A 43 2.83 6.15 0.08
CA GLY A 43 1.41 5.82 0.04
C GLY A 43 0.85 5.50 1.42
N LEU A 44 1.58 4.71 2.21
CA LEU A 44 1.20 4.40 3.59
C LEU A 44 1.24 5.63 4.48
N SER A 45 2.25 6.48 4.35
CA SER A 45 2.36 7.68 5.18
C SER A 45 1.20 8.65 4.95
N GLU A 46 0.83 8.88 3.69
CA GLU A 46 -0.32 9.72 3.35
C GLU A 46 -1.63 9.12 3.91
N TYR A 47 -1.78 7.79 3.88
CA TYR A 47 -2.95 7.09 4.43
C TYR A 47 -3.01 7.13 5.96
N LEU A 48 -1.90 6.85 6.64
CA LEU A 48 -1.84 6.82 8.10
C LEU A 48 -2.01 8.22 8.71
N LEU A 49 -1.52 9.26 8.04
CA LEU A 49 -1.78 10.65 8.45
C LEU A 49 -3.26 11.01 8.36
N MET A 50 -3.98 10.50 7.34
CA MET A 50 -5.43 10.64 7.29
C MET A 50 -6.08 9.89 8.45
N CYS A 51 -5.68 8.64 8.71
CA CYS A 51 -6.19 7.88 9.86
C CYS A 51 -5.99 8.62 11.19
N GLU A 52 -4.82 9.21 11.43
CA GLU A 52 -4.56 9.99 12.65
C GLU A 52 -5.46 11.23 12.76
N ARG A 53 -5.60 11.99 11.66
CA ARG A 53 -6.44 13.20 11.63
C ARG A 53 -7.90 12.89 11.90
N GLU A 54 -8.39 11.79 11.35
CA GLU A 54 -9.79 11.34 11.49
C GLU A 54 -10.01 10.44 12.71
N GLN A 55 -8.97 10.25 13.54
CA GLN A 55 -8.97 9.41 14.74
C GLN A 55 -9.44 7.97 14.49
N VAL A 56 -9.04 7.42 13.34
CA VAL A 56 -9.35 6.05 12.92
C VAL A 56 -8.16 5.15 13.21
N ASP A 57 -8.39 4.05 13.91
CA ASP A 57 -7.40 2.97 13.99
C ASP A 57 -7.27 2.26 12.63
N PRO A 58 -6.07 2.26 12.00
CA PRO A 58 -5.85 1.56 10.73
C PRO A 58 -6.20 0.07 10.77
N VAL A 59 -6.15 -0.59 11.93
CA VAL A 59 -6.51 -2.01 12.03
C VAL A 59 -8.01 -2.21 11.81
N THR A 60 -8.85 -1.31 12.34
CA THR A 60 -10.31 -1.40 12.27
C THR A 60 -10.92 -0.63 11.10
N ALA A 61 -10.11 0.15 10.37
CA ALA A 61 -10.57 1.01 9.31
C ALA A 61 -11.33 0.26 8.20
N ASN A 62 -12.52 0.73 7.82
CA ASN A 62 -13.39 0.05 6.87
C ASN A 62 -13.34 0.70 5.46
N ARG A 63 -14.21 0.23 4.55
CA ARG A 63 -14.30 0.73 3.17
C ARG A 63 -14.61 2.23 3.10
N ALA A 64 -15.34 2.78 4.06
CA ALA A 64 -15.65 4.21 4.09
C ALA A 64 -14.40 5.06 4.33
N HIS A 65 -13.48 4.60 5.20
CA HIS A 65 -12.19 5.26 5.41
C HIS A 65 -11.29 5.16 4.18
N ILE A 66 -11.35 4.05 3.43
CA ILE A 66 -10.66 3.95 2.13
C ILE A 66 -11.25 4.94 1.12
N ALA A 67 -12.58 5.04 1.03
CA ALA A 67 -13.23 6.01 0.15
C ALA A 67 -12.88 7.46 0.54
N MET A 68 -12.77 7.75 1.83
CA MET A 68 -12.30 9.04 2.35
C MET A 68 -10.87 9.33 1.89
N PHE A 69 -9.96 8.36 2.00
CA PHE A 69 -8.60 8.51 1.49
C PHE A 69 -8.57 8.80 -0.01
N VAL A 70 -9.33 8.06 -0.81
CA VAL A 70 -9.43 8.28 -2.25
C VAL A 70 -9.96 9.67 -2.56
N ARG A 71 -11.02 10.11 -1.87
CA ARG A 71 -11.56 11.47 -1.98
C ARG A 71 -10.51 12.52 -1.66
N GLU A 72 -9.66 12.29 -0.66
CA GLU A 72 -8.59 13.22 -0.32
C GLU A 72 -7.53 13.30 -1.44
N LEU A 73 -7.15 12.16 -2.02
CA LEU A 73 -6.22 12.14 -3.16
C LEU A 73 -6.78 12.82 -4.41
N THR A 74 -8.09 12.76 -4.63
CA THR A 74 -8.77 13.46 -5.74
C THR A 74 -9.04 14.93 -5.46
N SER A 75 -9.07 15.37 -4.19
CA SER A 75 -9.46 16.75 -3.83
C SER A 75 -8.26 17.68 -3.58
N ARG A 76 -7.04 17.15 -3.45
CA ARG A 76 -5.83 17.96 -3.19
C ARG A 76 -5.40 18.75 -4.43
N PRO A 77 -5.18 20.08 -4.34
CA PRO A 77 -4.52 20.85 -5.38
C PRO A 77 -3.10 20.30 -5.64
N HIS A 78 -2.70 20.23 -6.90
CA HIS A 78 -1.44 19.64 -7.33
C HIS A 78 -0.25 20.48 -6.81
N HIS A 79 0.43 20.01 -5.77
CA HIS A 79 1.58 20.69 -5.13
C HIS A 79 2.91 20.39 -5.86
N ARG A 80 2.91 20.39 -7.19
CA ARG A 80 4.14 20.35 -7.99
C ARG A 80 4.14 21.46 -9.01
N GLY A 81 4.92 22.51 -8.69
CA GLY A 81 5.79 23.25 -9.59
C GLY A 81 5.13 23.99 -10.74
N ALA A 82 5.29 25.30 -10.75
CA ALA A 82 4.82 26.25 -11.76
C ALA A 82 5.40 26.06 -13.19
N ASN A 83 5.70 24.85 -13.66
CA ASN A 83 6.35 24.64 -14.96
C ASN A 83 6.01 23.33 -15.70
N VAL A 84 4.88 22.67 -15.39
CA VAL A 84 4.36 21.63 -16.27
C VAL A 84 2.89 21.88 -16.52
N VAL A 85 2.59 22.34 -17.73
CA VAL A 85 1.23 22.49 -18.26
C VAL A 85 0.62 21.09 -18.35
N SER A 86 -0.23 20.76 -17.38
CA SER A 86 -1.15 19.63 -17.49
C SER A 86 -2.31 20.07 -18.36
N ILE A 87 -2.34 19.59 -19.60
CA ILE A 87 -3.50 19.70 -20.47
C ILE A 87 -4.62 18.85 -19.84
N ASP A 88 -5.72 19.52 -19.49
CA ASP A 88 -7.03 19.00 -19.11
C ASP A 88 -7.15 18.10 -17.88
N SER A 89 -7.44 18.73 -16.73
CA SER A 89 -8.69 18.55 -15.95
C SER A 89 -8.50 19.00 -14.50
N GLY A 90 -9.46 19.76 -13.98
CA GLY A 90 -9.41 20.40 -12.67
C GLY A 90 -9.17 19.46 -11.48
N ALA A 91 -8.52 20.02 -10.46
CA ALA A 91 -8.39 19.56 -9.07
C ALA A 91 -8.26 18.03 -8.85
N GLY A 92 -7.03 17.57 -8.61
CA GLY A 92 -6.74 16.23 -8.08
C GLY A 92 -5.48 15.57 -8.63
N LEU A 93 -5.08 14.43 -8.04
CA LEU A 93 -4.03 13.57 -8.60
C LEU A 93 -4.56 12.75 -9.79
N ALA A 94 -3.72 12.53 -10.80
CA ALA A 94 -4.04 11.63 -11.91
C ALA A 94 -4.34 10.21 -11.42
N ASN A 95 -5.27 9.50 -12.07
CA ASN A 95 -5.73 8.16 -11.67
C ASN A 95 -4.57 7.17 -11.47
N ALA A 96 -3.57 7.17 -12.34
CA ALA A 96 -2.40 6.31 -12.20
C ALA A 96 -1.64 6.57 -10.88
N THR A 97 -1.55 7.83 -10.45
CA THR A 97 -0.92 8.20 -9.18
C THR A 97 -1.77 7.80 -7.98
N ILE A 98 -3.11 7.93 -8.08
CA ILE A 98 -4.04 7.43 -7.06
C ILE A 98 -3.87 5.92 -6.87
N GLN A 99 -3.83 5.16 -7.97
CA GLN A 99 -3.59 3.72 -7.92
C GLN A 99 -2.23 3.40 -7.28
N GLN A 100 -1.16 4.11 -7.64
CA GLN A 100 0.15 3.95 -7.01
C GLN A 100 0.13 4.20 -5.50
N ARG A 101 -0.71 5.14 -5.02
CA ARG A 101 -0.90 5.41 -3.58
C ARG A 101 -1.73 4.33 -2.88
N LEU A 102 -2.71 3.75 -3.56
CA LEU A 102 -3.57 2.70 -3.01
C LEU A 102 -2.92 1.32 -2.96
N VAL A 103 -2.01 1.01 -3.89
CA VAL A 103 -1.30 -0.28 -3.93
C VAL A 103 -0.68 -0.65 -2.57
N PRO A 104 0.16 0.19 -1.93
CA PRO A 104 0.75 -0.18 -0.65
C PRO A 104 -0.26 -0.26 0.50
N VAL A 105 -1.33 0.55 0.48
CA VAL A 105 -2.42 0.45 1.46
C VAL A 105 -3.11 -0.91 1.35
N ARG A 106 -3.40 -1.35 0.12
CA ARG A 106 -3.98 -2.67 -0.13
C ARG A 106 -3.08 -3.79 0.37
N LEU A 107 -1.79 -3.72 0.06
CA LEU A 107 -0.83 -4.76 0.45
C LEU A 107 -0.61 -4.81 1.97
N LEU A 108 -0.65 -3.66 2.66
CA LEU A 108 -0.64 -3.63 4.12
C LEU A 108 -1.85 -4.38 4.69
N TYR A 109 -3.05 -4.19 4.14
CA TYR A 109 -4.23 -4.91 4.60
C TYR A 109 -4.23 -6.40 4.24
N ASP A 110 -3.60 -6.79 3.13
CA ASP A 110 -3.37 -8.20 2.85
C ASP A 110 -2.45 -8.80 3.93
N TYR A 111 -1.35 -8.12 4.29
CA TYR A 111 -0.48 -8.51 5.41
C TYR A 111 -1.21 -8.58 6.76
N LEU A 112 -2.04 -7.59 7.10
CA LEU A 112 -2.83 -7.63 8.34
C LEU A 112 -3.83 -8.80 8.37
N THR A 113 -4.29 -9.24 7.20
CA THR A 113 -5.16 -10.41 7.07
C THR A 113 -4.37 -11.71 7.22
N GLU A 114 -3.19 -11.79 6.61
CA GLU A 114 -2.29 -12.94 6.70
C GLU A 114 -1.77 -13.17 8.13
N GLU A 115 -1.47 -12.09 8.87
CA GLU A 115 -1.07 -12.14 10.28
C GLU A 115 -2.24 -12.43 11.26
N GLY A 116 -3.47 -12.59 10.76
CA GLY A 116 -4.65 -12.84 11.59
C GLY A 116 -5.10 -11.65 12.45
N VAL A 117 -4.47 -10.47 12.30
CA VAL A 117 -4.86 -9.23 12.97
C VAL A 117 -6.23 -8.75 12.50
N ARG A 118 -6.60 -9.12 11.27
CA ARG A 118 -7.86 -8.72 10.64
C ARG A 118 -8.44 -9.84 9.80
N GLU A 119 -9.76 -9.92 9.71
CA GLU A 119 -10.45 -10.96 8.93
C GLU A 119 -10.59 -10.65 7.42
N SER A 120 -10.49 -9.36 7.01
CA SER A 120 -10.75 -8.98 5.62
C SER A 120 -10.07 -7.68 5.18
N ASN A 121 -9.70 -7.59 3.90
CA ASN A 121 -9.11 -6.39 3.30
C ASN A 121 -10.18 -5.36 2.84
N PRO A 122 -10.19 -4.12 3.38
CA PRO A 122 -11.16 -3.08 3.02
C PRO A 122 -10.92 -2.46 1.63
N VAL A 123 -9.72 -2.54 1.05
CA VAL A 123 -9.43 -1.94 -0.26
C VAL A 123 -10.09 -2.69 -1.42
N GLY A 124 -10.54 -3.93 -1.18
CA GLY A 124 -11.28 -4.73 -2.15
C GLY A 124 -10.42 -5.23 -3.31
N ARG A 125 -10.67 -6.47 -3.76
CA ARG A 125 -10.03 -7.04 -4.95
C ARG A 125 -10.85 -6.65 -6.20
N GLY A 126 -10.86 -5.36 -6.53
CA GLY A 126 -11.36 -4.80 -7.80
C GLY A 126 -12.51 -5.53 -8.51
N ARG A 127 -13.74 -5.10 -8.24
CA ARG A 127 -14.71 -4.75 -9.29
C ARG A 127 -15.32 -3.43 -8.89
N TYR A 128 -14.63 -2.34 -9.25
CA TYR A 128 -15.27 -1.03 -9.24
C TYR A 128 -16.21 -1.00 -10.45
N THR A 129 -17.44 -1.45 -10.27
CA THR A 129 -18.54 -1.19 -11.20
C THR A 129 -19.41 -0.15 -10.54
N PRO A 130 -19.48 1.09 -11.04
CA PRO A 130 -20.46 2.05 -10.54
C PRO A 130 -21.85 1.46 -10.82
N GLY A 131 -22.59 1.09 -9.77
CA GLY A 131 -24.02 0.78 -9.88
C GLY A 131 -24.47 -0.69 -9.80
N HIS A 132 -23.72 -1.65 -9.25
CA HIS A 132 -24.25 -3.02 -9.06
C HIS A 132 -24.31 -3.49 -7.60
N ARG A 133 -25.53 -3.85 -7.18
CA ARG A 133 -25.84 -4.52 -5.92
C ARG A 133 -25.46 -6.00 -6.00
N GLY A 134 -24.74 -6.49 -4.99
CA GLY A 134 -24.70 -7.91 -4.61
C GLY A 134 -23.87 -8.86 -5.48
N GLY A 135 -23.31 -9.90 -4.85
CA GLY A 135 -22.90 -11.13 -5.54
C GLY A 135 -21.49 -11.61 -5.26
N SER A 136 -21.41 -12.76 -4.60
CA SER A 136 -20.24 -13.57 -4.27
C SER A 136 -19.39 -14.03 -5.46
N GLY A 137 -18.16 -14.48 -5.15
CA GLY A 137 -17.53 -15.58 -5.88
C GLY A 137 -16.39 -15.22 -6.83
N SER A 138 -15.15 -15.24 -6.32
CA SER A 138 -14.09 -16.12 -6.84
C SER A 138 -12.80 -15.86 -6.06
N SER A 139 -12.45 -16.83 -5.21
CA SER A 139 -11.14 -16.96 -4.57
C SER A 139 -10.07 -17.23 -5.63
N ARG A 140 -9.40 -16.17 -6.08
CA ARG A 140 -8.04 -16.26 -6.63
C ARG A 140 -7.14 -15.33 -5.83
N GLY A 141 -6.32 -15.93 -4.97
CA GLY A 141 -5.23 -15.24 -4.29
C GLY A 141 -4.19 -14.79 -5.33
N LEU A 142 -3.59 -13.63 -5.08
CA LEU A 142 -2.52 -13.07 -5.90
C LEU A 142 -1.17 -13.62 -5.44
N VAL A 143 -0.99 -14.94 -5.57
CA VAL A 143 0.33 -15.56 -5.64
C VAL A 143 0.47 -16.14 -7.05
N PRO A 144 1.26 -15.54 -7.95
CA PRO A 144 1.74 -16.24 -9.12
C PRO A 144 2.61 -17.42 -8.67
N ARG A 145 2.27 -18.65 -9.07
CA ARG A 145 3.19 -19.80 -9.01
C ARG A 145 4.48 -19.41 -9.75
N MET A 146 5.59 -19.29 -9.05
CA MET A 146 6.90 -19.43 -9.69
C MET A 146 7.19 -20.93 -9.84
N ALA A 147 7.30 -21.35 -11.09
CA ALA A 147 7.82 -22.64 -11.47
C ALA A 147 9.31 -22.74 -11.10
N VAL A 148 9.68 -23.89 -10.53
CA VAL A 148 10.97 -24.57 -10.44
C VAL A 148 12.22 -23.80 -10.89
N ILE A 149 13.22 -23.75 -10.00
CA ILE A 149 14.59 -24.15 -10.37
C ILE A 149 15.11 -25.09 -9.28
N ALA A 150 15.11 -26.39 -9.59
CA ALA A 150 16.00 -27.35 -8.97
C ALA A 150 17.35 -27.24 -9.71
N ASP A 151 18.41 -26.87 -9.00
CA ASP A 151 19.55 -27.74 -8.66
C ASP A 151 20.72 -26.84 -8.23
N LEU A 152 21.04 -26.83 -6.93
CA LEU A 152 22.32 -26.32 -6.44
C LEU A 152 23.23 -27.54 -6.26
N PRO A 153 24.34 -27.69 -7.01
CA PRO A 153 25.29 -28.73 -6.69
C PRO A 153 25.92 -28.45 -5.32
N VAL A 154 25.79 -29.44 -4.45
CA VAL A 154 26.42 -29.54 -3.15
C VAL A 154 27.95 -29.47 -3.27
N MET A 155 28.53 -28.75 -2.29
CA MET A 155 29.93 -28.70 -1.92
C MET A 155 30.64 -30.06 -1.96
N VAL A 156 31.83 -30.12 -2.56
CA VAL A 156 32.84 -31.14 -2.23
C VAL A 156 34.05 -30.45 -1.63
N ILE A 157 34.36 -30.88 -0.42
CA ILE A 157 35.51 -30.55 0.40
C ILE A 157 36.71 -31.30 -0.17
N GLY A 158 37.84 -30.61 -0.36
CA GLY A 158 39.14 -31.17 -0.68
C GLY A 158 40.23 -30.24 -0.16
#